data_AF-A0A3C0THX2-F1
#
_entry.id   AF-A0A3C0THX2-F1
#
_cell.length_a   1.000
_cell.length_b   1.000
_cell.length_c   1.000
_cell.angle_alpha   90.00
_cell.angle_beta   90.00
_cell.angle_gamma   90.00
#
_symmetry.space_group_name_H-M   'P 1'
#
loop_
_entity.id
_entity.type
_entity.pdbx_description
1 polymer ?
#
loop_
_entity_poly.entity_id
_entity_poly.type
_entity_poly.pdbx_seq_one_letter_code
_entity_poly.pdbx_strand_id
1 'polypeptide(L)'
;MIYCVHEKHIGAFPGNMPIMALPRGARRKGKGIIIMYMSKNVHILSRTIFAATTVYVLGSVAMAVIRMCIRDNSGLPDMANDTIWGIQLALDALMIIATALIFWFARKKMHYYMDLIDDSDKTELGRLQEDSFGDNLSALPARTILNLLEIWAVITVGMRIVHQVTSIMYRRFAGDLFSLYTSGAIKGKKKLISIYNTTHGFKYLVMMCAILLGVIVTAIYLHDRILKIFSLIVTAVFIYSFAFLDMQKMHMFGHNIGIVWTSVIFHLIETVGLVVFAIYLRKKYRGV
;
A
#
# COMPACT_ATOMS: atom_id res chain seq x y z
N MET A 1 25.38 -52.19 19.20
CA MET A 1 25.96 -51.50 18.01
C MET A 1 25.22 -50.17 17.90
N ILE A 2 25.58 -49.07 18.56
CA ILE A 2 26.84 -48.31 18.66
C ILE A 2 27.47 -48.05 17.29
N TYR A 3 27.29 -46.81 16.80
CA TYR A 3 28.23 -45.80 16.24
C TYR A 3 27.30 -44.62 15.84
N CYS A 4 27.30 -43.39 16.38
CA CYS A 4 28.31 -42.37 16.72
C CYS A 4 29.11 -41.84 15.51
N VAL A 5 29.41 -40.52 15.52
CA VAL A 5 30.14 -39.64 14.54
C VAL A 5 29.20 -38.70 13.76
N HIS A 6 29.32 -37.37 13.69
CA HIS A 6 30.20 -36.37 14.34
C HIS A 6 29.51 -34.97 14.23
N GLU A 7 29.43 -34.22 15.32
CA GLU A 7 29.27 -32.76 15.33
C GLU A 7 30.58 -32.08 14.89
N LYS A 8 30.51 -31.02 14.08
CA LYS A 8 31.51 -29.94 14.07
C LYS A 8 31.01 -28.65 13.40
N HIS A 9 31.24 -27.54 14.10
CA HIS A 9 31.21 -26.12 13.71
C HIS A 9 29.90 -25.33 13.87
N ILE A 10 29.55 -25.08 15.14
CA ILE A 10 28.88 -23.84 15.58
C ILE A 10 29.94 -22.73 15.55
N GLY A 11 29.75 -21.75 14.66
CA GLY A 11 30.51 -20.50 14.65
C GLY A 11 30.17 -19.65 15.87
N ALA A 12 31.19 -19.13 16.52
CA ALA A 12 31.13 -18.34 17.74
C ALA A 12 30.32 -17.04 17.58
N PHE A 13 29.41 -16.80 18.52
CA PHE A 13 28.87 -15.48 18.84
C PHE A 13 29.94 -14.66 19.58
N PRO A 14 30.18 -13.39 19.23
CA PRO A 14 30.75 -12.43 20.16
C PRO A 14 29.64 -11.52 20.72
N GLY A 15 29.60 -11.39 22.05
CA GLY A 15 28.86 -10.32 22.73
C GLY A 15 27.91 -10.83 23.81
N ASN A 16 28.43 -10.92 25.02
CA ASN A 16 27.70 -11.18 26.27
C ASN A 16 26.43 -10.32 26.38
N MET A 17 25.26 -10.94 26.26
CA MET A 17 24.04 -10.45 26.89
C MET A 17 23.88 -11.17 28.23
N PRO A 18 23.56 -10.45 29.33
CA PRO A 18 23.27 -11.09 30.61
C PRO A 18 22.06 -12.00 30.43
N ILE A 19 22.27 -13.29 30.68
CA ILE A 19 21.19 -14.29 30.67
C ILE A 19 20.36 -14.03 31.94
N MET A 20 19.36 -13.17 31.82
CA MET A 20 18.37 -12.96 32.87
C MET A 20 17.65 -14.31 33.10
N ALA A 21 17.70 -14.79 34.34
CA ALA A 21 17.26 -16.13 34.69
C ALA A 21 15.73 -16.24 34.62
N LEU A 22 15.21 -16.73 33.50
CA LEU A 22 13.78 -17.05 33.38
C LEU A 22 13.38 -18.18 34.35
N PRO A 23 12.17 -18.12 34.95
CA PRO A 23 11.62 -19.18 35.80
C PRO A 23 11.67 -20.54 35.10
N ARG A 24 12.04 -21.59 35.84
CA ARG A 24 12.39 -22.92 35.30
C ARG A 24 11.24 -23.62 34.53
N GLY A 25 9.99 -23.17 34.65
CA GLY A 25 8.82 -23.71 33.94
C GLY A 25 8.59 -23.18 32.51
N ALA A 26 9.08 -21.98 32.16
CA ALA A 26 8.81 -21.35 30.86
C ALA A 26 9.81 -21.73 29.75
N ARG A 27 10.82 -22.56 30.07
CA ARG A 27 12.08 -22.66 29.30
C ARG A 27 12.02 -23.31 27.92
N ARG A 28 10.99 -24.09 27.58
CA ARG A 28 10.95 -24.81 26.29
C ARG A 28 9.93 -24.28 25.28
N LYS A 29 8.75 -23.82 25.70
CA LYS A 29 7.78 -23.14 24.80
C LYS A 29 8.00 -21.62 24.72
N GLY A 30 8.43 -20.98 25.81
CA GLY A 30 8.62 -19.52 25.88
C GLY A 30 9.83 -19.00 25.11
N LYS A 31 10.90 -19.80 24.93
CA LYS A 31 12.10 -19.33 24.22
C LYS A 31 11.83 -18.96 22.75
N GLY A 32 11.00 -19.72 22.03
CA GLY A 32 10.64 -19.39 20.65
C GLY A 32 9.77 -18.13 20.54
N ILE A 33 8.92 -17.90 21.54
CA ILE A 33 7.94 -16.79 21.59
C ILE A 33 8.65 -15.47 21.93
N ILE A 34 9.53 -15.49 22.94
CA ILE A 34 10.35 -14.34 23.36
C ILE A 34 11.33 -13.95 22.24
N ILE A 35 11.96 -14.93 21.58
CA ILE A 35 12.82 -14.66 20.43
C ILE A 35 12.04 -13.97 19.31
N MET A 36 10.75 -14.28 19.12
CA MET A 36 9.97 -13.70 18.02
C MET A 36 9.51 -12.26 18.30
N TYR A 37 9.10 -11.94 19.53
CA TYR A 37 8.83 -10.56 19.93
C TYR A 37 10.11 -9.70 19.89
N MET A 38 11.27 -10.30 20.18
CA MET A 38 12.57 -9.65 20.04
C MET A 38 13.21 -9.83 18.65
N SER A 39 12.59 -10.58 17.74
CA SER A 39 13.20 -10.94 16.46
C SER A 39 13.10 -9.75 15.53
N LYS A 40 14.26 -9.16 15.25
CA LYS A 40 14.49 -8.09 14.27
C LYS A 40 13.99 -8.40 12.85
N ASN A 41 13.38 -9.56 12.60
CA ASN A 41 13.05 -10.09 11.27
C ASN A 41 11.54 -10.18 10.97
N VAL A 42 10.67 -9.92 11.95
CA VAL A 42 9.21 -9.95 11.77
C VAL A 42 8.76 -8.54 11.38
N HIS A 43 8.21 -8.40 10.18
CA HIS A 43 7.89 -7.12 9.54
C HIS A 43 6.48 -7.18 8.97
N ILE A 44 5.48 -7.33 9.83
CA ILE A 44 4.15 -7.75 9.38
C ILE A 44 3.43 -6.60 8.68
N LEU A 45 3.48 -5.38 9.22
CA LEU A 45 2.83 -4.24 8.59
C LEU A 45 3.49 -3.93 7.24
N SER A 46 4.81 -3.77 7.23
CA SER A 46 5.54 -3.41 6.01
C SER A 46 5.43 -4.49 4.92
N ARG A 47 5.50 -5.79 5.26
CA ARG A 47 5.29 -6.89 4.29
C ARG A 47 3.86 -6.91 3.75
N THR A 48 2.86 -6.65 4.60
CA THR A 48 1.45 -6.63 4.19
C THR A 48 1.20 -5.50 3.20
N ILE A 49 1.68 -4.28 3.49
CA ILE A 49 1.57 -3.12 2.60
C ILE A 49 2.30 -3.39 1.27
N PHE A 50 3.50 -3.96 1.34
CA PHE A 50 4.28 -4.30 0.15
C PHE A 50 3.55 -5.35 -0.73
N ALA A 51 3.02 -6.40 -0.12
CA ALA A 51 2.28 -7.46 -0.82
C ALA A 51 1.01 -6.90 -1.49
N ALA A 52 0.22 -6.10 -0.76
CA ALA A 52 -0.97 -5.43 -1.29
C ALA A 52 -0.61 -4.52 -2.48
N THR A 53 0.46 -3.73 -2.36
CA THR A 53 0.94 -2.87 -3.44
C THR A 53 1.40 -3.68 -4.66
N THR A 54 2.04 -4.83 -4.43
CA THR A 54 2.49 -5.72 -5.50
C THR A 54 1.31 -6.27 -6.31
N VAL A 55 0.22 -6.68 -5.64
CA VAL A 55 -1.01 -7.11 -6.33
C VAL A 55 -1.51 -6.03 -7.30
N TYR A 56 -1.48 -4.78 -6.87
CA TYR A 56 -1.92 -3.66 -7.71
C TYR A 56 -1.00 -3.36 -8.89
N VAL A 57 0.31 -3.40 -8.67
CA VAL A 57 1.30 -3.24 -9.76
C VAL A 57 1.10 -4.35 -10.78
N LEU A 58 0.96 -5.60 -10.35
CA LEU A 58 0.74 -6.74 -11.24
C LEU A 58 -0.57 -6.63 -12.01
N GLY A 59 -1.67 -6.23 -11.36
CA GLY A 59 -2.94 -6.01 -12.05
C GLY A 59 -2.88 -4.86 -13.05
N SER A 60 -2.16 -3.77 -12.73
CA SER A 60 -1.98 -2.65 -13.66
C SER A 60 -1.17 -3.07 -14.90
N VAL A 61 -0.10 -3.86 -14.70
CA VAL A 61 0.69 -4.43 -15.80
C VAL A 61 -0.16 -5.40 -16.64
N ALA A 62 -0.93 -6.28 -16.00
CA ALA A 62 -1.82 -7.19 -16.70
C ALA A 62 -2.85 -6.43 -17.55
N MET A 63 -3.46 -5.37 -17.00
CA MET A 63 -4.40 -4.53 -17.74
C MET A 63 -3.75 -3.83 -18.93
N ALA A 64 -2.52 -3.31 -18.76
CA ALA A 64 -1.77 -2.69 -19.84
C ALA A 64 -1.50 -3.68 -20.99
N VAL A 65 -1.09 -4.91 -20.67
CA VAL A 65 -0.88 -5.98 -21.67
C VAL A 65 -2.19 -6.33 -22.38
N ILE A 66 -3.29 -6.49 -21.64
CA ILE A 66 -4.61 -6.79 -22.21
C ILE A 66 -5.04 -5.69 -23.20
N ARG A 67 -4.85 -4.41 -22.85
CA ARG A 67 -5.15 -3.29 -23.75
C ARG A 67 -4.30 -3.31 -25.02
N MET A 68 -3.02 -3.67 -24.91
CA MET A 68 -2.15 -3.83 -26.08
C MET A 68 -2.63 -4.97 -26.99
N CYS A 69 -3.16 -6.06 -26.42
CA CYS A 69 -3.64 -7.21 -27.19
C CYS A 69 -5.02 -7.00 -27.84
N ILE A 70 -5.95 -6.30 -27.18
CA ILE A 70 -7.35 -6.11 -27.63
C ILE A 70 -7.51 -4.82 -28.48
N ARG A 71 -6.40 -4.27 -28.98
CA ARG A 71 -6.33 -2.95 -29.64
C ARG A 71 -7.49 -2.72 -30.63
N ASP A 72 -8.37 -1.78 -30.28
CA ASP A 72 -9.44 -1.30 -31.15
C ASP A 72 -8.98 -0.06 -31.92
N ASN A 73 -9.18 -0.05 -33.23
CA ASN A 73 -8.80 1.06 -34.12
C ASN A 73 -9.93 2.08 -34.31
N SER A 74 -11.02 2.00 -33.53
CA SER A 74 -12.19 2.87 -33.63
C SER A 74 -11.94 4.36 -33.34
N GLY A 75 -10.74 4.75 -32.89
CA GLY A 75 -10.38 6.14 -32.57
C GLY A 75 -11.11 6.69 -31.34
N LEU A 76 -11.92 5.87 -30.68
CA LEU A 76 -12.59 6.15 -29.42
C LEU A 76 -11.66 5.86 -28.24
N PRO A 77 -11.88 6.48 -27.07
CA PRO A 77 -11.12 6.14 -25.86
C PRO A 77 -11.34 4.68 -25.46
N ASP A 78 -10.30 3.98 -24.97
CA ASP A 78 -10.37 2.57 -24.52
C ASP A 78 -11.51 2.28 -23.53
N MET A 79 -11.89 3.27 -22.71
CA MET A 79 -13.01 3.14 -21.77
C MET A 79 -14.38 3.02 -22.46
N ALA A 80 -14.49 3.31 -23.75
CA ALA A 80 -15.70 3.09 -24.53
C ALA A 80 -15.85 1.63 -24.95
N ASN A 81 -14.77 0.85 -24.99
CA ASN A 81 -14.80 -0.56 -25.36
C ASN A 81 -15.34 -1.42 -24.19
N ASP A 82 -16.52 -2.01 -24.38
CA ASP A 82 -17.20 -2.81 -23.35
C ASP A 82 -16.41 -4.05 -22.93
N THR A 83 -15.66 -4.67 -23.84
CA THR A 83 -14.84 -5.85 -23.56
C THR A 83 -13.69 -5.49 -22.63
N ILE A 84 -12.93 -4.44 -22.98
CA ILE A 84 -11.82 -3.93 -22.14
C ILE A 84 -12.37 -3.52 -20.77
N TRP A 85 -13.53 -2.86 -20.74
CA TRP A 85 -14.16 -2.44 -19.51
C TRP A 85 -14.59 -3.60 -18.61
N GLY A 86 -15.25 -4.63 -19.17
CA GLY A 86 -15.67 -5.81 -18.44
C GLY A 86 -14.48 -6.57 -17.82
N ILE A 87 -13.40 -6.72 -18.59
CA ILE A 87 -12.16 -7.34 -18.10
C ILE A 87 -11.55 -6.50 -16.98
N GLN A 88 -11.54 -5.17 -17.12
CA GLN A 88 -11.02 -4.28 -16.08
C GLN A 88 -11.81 -4.43 -14.77
N LEU A 89 -13.15 -4.47 -14.83
CA LEU A 89 -13.99 -4.66 -13.63
C LEU A 89 -13.72 -5.99 -12.94
N ALA A 90 -13.55 -7.08 -13.71
CA ALA A 90 -13.26 -8.39 -13.17
C ALA A 90 -11.87 -8.42 -12.49
N LEU A 91 -10.87 -7.82 -13.13
CA LEU A 91 -9.51 -7.72 -12.58
C LEU A 91 -9.48 -6.85 -11.32
N ASP A 92 -10.18 -5.71 -11.31
CA ASP A 92 -10.31 -4.85 -10.14
C ASP A 92 -10.96 -5.59 -8.95
N ALA A 93 -12.02 -6.36 -9.20
CA ALA A 93 -12.67 -7.17 -8.17
C ALA A 93 -11.72 -8.24 -7.59
N LEU A 94 -10.96 -8.92 -8.45
CA LEU A 94 -9.96 -9.90 -8.03
C LEU A 94 -8.87 -9.25 -7.15
N MET A 95 -8.37 -8.08 -7.54
CA MET A 95 -7.37 -7.34 -6.77
C MET A 95 -7.89 -6.91 -5.40
N ILE A 96 -9.15 -6.47 -5.32
CA ILE A 96 -9.80 -6.12 -4.05
C ILE A 96 -9.85 -7.34 -3.12
N ILE A 97 -10.32 -8.48 -3.62
CA ILE A 97 -10.41 -9.73 -2.85
C ILE A 97 -9.02 -10.17 -2.39
N ALA A 98 -8.04 -10.23 -3.29
CA ALA A 98 -6.67 -10.61 -2.97
C ALA A 98 -6.05 -9.70 -1.89
N THR A 99 -6.30 -8.38 -1.97
CA THR A 99 -5.80 -7.42 -0.98
C THR A 99 -6.47 -7.62 0.38
N ALA A 100 -7.79 -7.81 0.42
CA ALA A 100 -8.51 -8.09 1.64
C ALA A 100 -8.01 -9.38 2.32
N LEU A 101 -7.74 -10.44 1.54
CA LEU A 101 -7.17 -11.69 2.05
C LEU A 101 -5.77 -11.48 2.65
N ILE A 102 -4.90 -10.71 1.98
CA ILE A 102 -3.56 -10.37 2.49
C ILE A 102 -3.64 -9.74 3.89
N PHE A 103 -4.50 -8.74 4.07
CA PHE A 103 -4.68 -8.10 5.38
C PHE A 103 -5.36 -9.01 6.39
N TRP A 104 -6.31 -9.84 5.98
CA TRP A 104 -6.96 -10.81 6.86
C TRP A 104 -5.98 -11.85 7.42
N PHE A 105 -5.12 -12.41 6.56
CA PHE A 105 -4.07 -13.34 7.00
C PHE A 105 -3.05 -12.66 7.90
N ALA A 106 -2.65 -11.42 7.60
CA ALA A 106 -1.76 -10.63 8.46
C ALA A 106 -2.38 -10.39 9.85
N ARG A 107 -3.68 -10.05 9.91
CA ARG A 107 -4.43 -9.87 11.16
C ARG A 107 -4.51 -11.17 11.95
N LYS A 108 -4.88 -12.29 11.33
CA LYS A 108 -4.89 -13.62 11.99
C LYS A 108 -3.51 -13.98 12.56
N LYS A 109 -2.46 -13.71 11.79
CA LYS A 109 -1.08 -13.94 12.20
C LYS A 109 -0.69 -13.08 13.40
N MET A 110 -1.09 -11.80 13.44
CA MET A 110 -0.87 -10.93 14.61
C MET A 110 -1.61 -11.42 15.85
N HIS A 111 -2.88 -11.79 15.75
CA HIS A 111 -3.64 -12.32 16.88
C HIS A 111 -2.99 -13.59 17.44
N TYR A 112 -2.63 -14.53 16.58
CA TYR A 112 -1.91 -15.73 16.99
C TYR A 112 -0.63 -15.42 17.78
N TYR A 113 0.12 -14.38 17.38
CA TYR A 113 1.32 -13.95 18.11
C TYR A 113 1.03 -13.22 19.42
N MET A 114 -0.07 -12.49 19.51
CA MET A 114 -0.49 -11.81 20.74
C MET A 114 -1.06 -12.80 21.77
N ASP A 115 -1.68 -13.89 21.32
CA ASP A 115 -2.30 -14.91 22.18
C ASP A 115 -1.27 -15.93 22.72
N LEU A 116 -0.06 -15.95 22.16
CA LEU A 116 1.05 -16.80 22.64
C LEU A 116 1.67 -16.31 23.96
N ILE A 117 1.34 -15.10 24.40
CA ILE A 117 1.90 -14.47 25.60
C ILE A 117 0.74 -14.22 26.56
N ASP A 118 0.88 -14.66 27.81
CA ASP A 118 -0.11 -14.39 28.86
C ASP A 118 -0.19 -12.89 29.15
N ASP A 119 -1.40 -12.39 29.49
CA ASP A 119 -1.62 -10.97 29.71
C ASP A 119 -0.75 -10.38 30.83
N SER A 120 -0.37 -11.18 31.83
CA SER A 120 0.56 -10.80 32.90
C SER A 120 1.95 -10.45 32.37
N ASP A 121 2.40 -11.14 31.33
CA ASP A 121 3.77 -11.08 30.83
C ASP A 121 3.93 -10.02 29.73
N LYS A 122 2.82 -9.54 29.14
CA LYS A 122 2.82 -8.54 28.06
C LYS A 122 3.43 -7.20 28.52
N THR A 123 3.14 -6.79 29.75
CA THR A 123 3.61 -5.51 30.29
C THR A 123 5.11 -5.56 30.59
N GLU A 124 5.58 -6.68 31.16
CA GLU A 124 6.99 -6.93 31.46
C GLU A 124 7.83 -7.01 30.17
N LEU A 125 7.31 -7.72 29.15
CA LEU A 125 7.93 -7.82 27.82
C LEU A 125 8.02 -6.47 27.09
N GLY A 126 7.02 -5.61 27.26
CA GLY A 126 7.04 -4.25 26.70
C GLY A 126 8.20 -3.42 27.28
N ARG A 127 8.37 -3.44 28.61
CA ARG A 127 9.51 -2.79 29.27
C ARG A 127 10.85 -3.37 28.83
N LEU A 128 10.96 -4.70 28.77
CA LEU A 128 12.20 -5.35 28.32
C LEU A 128 12.55 -5.02 26.86
N GLN A 129 11.56 -4.80 26.00
CA GLN A 129 11.79 -4.32 24.64
C GLN A 129 12.30 -2.88 24.63
N GLU A 130 11.69 -1.97 25.38
CA GLU A 130 12.16 -0.58 25.50
C GLU A 130 13.62 -0.54 26.01
N ASP A 131 13.92 -1.31 27.06
CA ASP A 131 15.26 -1.41 27.64
C ASP A 131 16.29 -2.03 26.68
N SER A 132 15.88 -2.99 25.83
CA SER A 132 16.78 -3.71 24.92
C SER A 132 17.01 -3.01 23.58
N PHE A 133 16.03 -2.28 23.06
CA PHE A 133 16.14 -1.58 21.78
C PHE A 133 16.81 -0.20 21.92
N GLY A 134 16.86 0.36 23.13
CA GLY A 134 17.44 1.66 23.45
C GLY A 134 16.60 2.83 22.91
N ASP A 135 16.84 4.04 23.42
CA ASP A 135 16.06 5.27 23.11
C ASP A 135 15.95 5.62 21.61
N ASN A 136 16.75 4.98 20.76
CA ASN A 136 16.85 5.28 19.32
C ASN A 136 16.04 4.34 18.41
N LEU A 137 15.42 3.26 18.93
CA LEU A 137 14.61 2.34 18.12
C LEU A 137 13.23 2.15 18.76
N SER A 138 12.23 2.85 18.23
CA SER A 138 10.82 2.67 18.62
C SER A 138 10.35 1.27 18.25
N ALA A 139 10.34 0.35 19.21
CA ALA A 139 9.62 -0.90 19.10
C ALA A 139 8.13 -0.62 19.30
N LEU A 140 7.33 -0.74 18.24
CA LEU A 140 5.89 -0.54 18.36
C LEU A 140 5.25 -1.70 19.13
N PRO A 141 4.34 -1.43 20.08
CA PRO A 141 3.52 -2.47 20.69
C PRO A 141 2.74 -3.24 19.63
N ALA A 142 2.57 -4.56 19.80
CA ALA A 142 1.84 -5.40 18.85
C ALA A 142 0.41 -4.91 18.58
N ARG A 143 -0.26 -4.35 19.60
CA ARG A 143 -1.58 -3.72 19.45
C ARG A 143 -1.55 -2.51 18.52
N THR A 144 -0.50 -1.70 18.57
CA THR A 144 -0.32 -0.57 17.65
C THR A 144 -0.12 -1.05 16.21
N ILE A 145 0.68 -2.10 16.02
CA ILE A 145 0.87 -2.72 14.70
C ILE A 145 -0.44 -3.28 14.16
N LEU A 146 -1.25 -3.92 15.01
CA LEU A 146 -2.58 -4.40 14.64
C LEU A 146 -3.51 -3.26 14.21
N ASN A 147 -3.57 -2.17 14.98
CA ASN A 147 -4.38 -1.01 14.61
C ASN A 147 -3.92 -0.41 13.27
N LEU A 148 -2.61 -0.30 13.05
CA LEU A 148 -2.07 0.17 11.77
C LEU A 148 -2.43 -0.77 10.62
N LEU A 149 -2.38 -2.09 10.82
CA LEU A 149 -2.82 -3.07 9.82
C LEU A 149 -4.29 -2.88 9.46
N GLU A 150 -5.17 -2.69 10.44
CA GLU A 150 -6.60 -2.48 10.22
C GLU A 150 -6.86 -1.17 9.46
N ILE A 151 -6.17 -0.09 9.82
CA ILE A 151 -6.25 1.20 9.14
C ILE A 151 -5.79 1.07 7.68
N TRP A 152 -4.65 0.43 7.44
CA TRP A 152 -4.14 0.20 6.08
C TRP A 152 -5.03 -0.76 5.27
N ALA A 153 -5.68 -1.73 5.91
CA ALA A 153 -6.66 -2.59 5.26
C ALA A 153 -7.85 -1.76 4.74
N VAL A 154 -8.42 -0.92 5.60
CA VAL A 154 -9.55 -0.04 5.23
C VAL A 154 -9.14 0.93 4.13
N ILE A 155 -7.97 1.56 4.24
CA ILE A 155 -7.47 2.49 3.23
C ILE A 155 -7.26 1.78 1.90
N THR A 156 -6.53 0.67 1.86
CA THR A 156 -6.18 0.01 0.60
C THR A 156 -7.39 -0.61 -0.08
N VAL A 157 -8.27 -1.29 0.66
CA VAL A 157 -9.51 -1.88 0.10
C VAL A 157 -10.52 -0.79 -0.24
N GLY A 158 -10.77 0.14 0.68
CA GLY A 158 -11.72 1.23 0.50
C GLY A 158 -11.34 2.14 -0.67
N MET A 159 -10.07 2.50 -0.79
CA MET A 159 -9.56 3.28 -1.93
C MET A 159 -9.86 2.59 -3.27
N ARG A 160 -9.76 1.26 -3.35
CA ARG A 160 -10.08 0.52 -4.58
C ARG A 160 -11.56 0.50 -4.89
N ILE A 161 -12.41 0.33 -3.88
CA ILE A 161 -13.85 0.43 -4.07
C ILE A 161 -14.21 1.84 -4.58
N VAL A 162 -13.65 2.88 -3.97
CA VAL A 162 -13.82 4.27 -4.41
C VAL A 162 -13.29 4.46 -5.84
N HIS A 163 -12.12 3.90 -6.18
CA HIS A 163 -11.58 3.92 -7.55
C HIS A 163 -12.56 3.32 -8.55
N GLN A 164 -13.17 2.18 -8.21
CA GLN A 164 -14.09 1.48 -9.10
C GLN A 164 -15.38 2.27 -9.29
N VAL A 165 -15.99 2.74 -8.20
CA VAL A 165 -17.21 3.57 -8.25
C VAL A 165 -16.96 4.85 -9.06
N THR A 166 -15.88 5.57 -8.77
CA THR A 166 -15.53 6.78 -9.51
C THR A 166 -15.21 6.50 -10.97
N SER A 167 -14.62 5.34 -11.31
CA SER A 167 -14.40 4.93 -12.71
C SER A 167 -15.70 4.65 -13.45
N ILE A 168 -16.66 3.97 -12.81
CA ILE A 168 -17.98 3.71 -13.40
C ILE A 168 -18.70 5.04 -13.65
N MET A 169 -18.71 5.94 -12.66
CA MET A 169 -19.30 7.27 -12.80
C MET A 169 -18.60 8.08 -13.89
N TYR A 170 -17.27 8.04 -13.94
CA TYR A 170 -16.49 8.73 -14.96
C TYR A 170 -16.79 8.21 -16.37
N ARG A 171 -16.93 6.89 -16.55
CA ARG A 171 -17.32 6.29 -17.84
C ARG A 171 -18.68 6.81 -18.31
N ARG A 172 -19.68 6.81 -17.41
CA ARG A 172 -21.02 7.35 -17.71
C ARG A 172 -20.96 8.83 -18.08
N PHE A 173 -20.28 9.62 -17.26
CA PHE A 173 -20.07 11.05 -17.51
C PHE A 173 -19.42 11.30 -18.88
N ALA A 174 -18.38 10.55 -19.23
CA ALA A 174 -17.72 10.68 -20.53
C ALA A 174 -18.68 10.32 -21.67
N GLY A 175 -19.48 9.27 -21.52
CA GLY A 175 -20.52 8.88 -22.49
C GLY A 175 -21.55 9.98 -22.71
N ASP A 176 -22.10 10.54 -21.63
CA ASP A 176 -23.08 11.63 -21.68
C ASP A 176 -22.47 12.88 -22.34
N LEU A 177 -21.21 13.19 -22.01
CA LEU A 177 -20.50 14.33 -22.58
C LEU A 177 -20.26 14.18 -24.09
N PHE A 178 -19.93 12.98 -24.57
CA PHE A 178 -19.82 12.68 -26.00
C PHE A 178 -21.18 12.72 -26.71
N SER A 179 -22.26 12.30 -26.05
CA SER A 179 -23.65 12.43 -26.56
C SER A 179 -24.04 13.91 -26.73
N LEU A 180 -23.70 14.77 -25.77
CA LEU A 180 -23.93 16.22 -25.86
C LEU A 180 -23.08 16.89 -26.96
N TYR A 181 -21.89 16.37 -27.24
CA TYR A 181 -21.07 16.84 -28.35
C TYR A 181 -21.66 16.44 -29.71
N THR A 182 -22.06 15.17 -29.87
CA THR A 182 -22.62 14.64 -31.13
C THR A 182 -23.98 15.24 -31.46
N SER A 183 -24.80 15.55 -30.46
CA SER A 183 -26.06 16.30 -30.62
C SER A 183 -25.89 17.79 -30.91
N GLY A 184 -24.65 18.31 -30.90
CA GLY A 184 -24.33 19.72 -31.19
C GLY A 184 -24.59 20.69 -30.04
N ALA A 185 -25.01 20.19 -28.85
CA ALA A 185 -25.21 21.02 -27.65
C ALA A 185 -23.88 21.62 -27.14
N ILE A 186 -22.78 20.86 -27.22
CA ILE A 186 -21.43 21.37 -26.95
C ILE A 186 -20.78 21.78 -28.27
N LYS A 187 -20.76 23.09 -28.53
CA LYS A 187 -20.08 23.66 -29.69
C LYS A 187 -18.57 23.69 -29.44
N GLY A 188 -17.83 22.90 -30.22
CA GLY A 188 -16.36 22.96 -30.31
C GLY A 188 -15.62 21.93 -29.45
N LYS A 189 -14.73 21.18 -30.12
CA LYS A 189 -13.88 20.13 -29.53
C LYS A 189 -13.02 20.61 -28.35
N LYS A 190 -12.62 21.89 -28.30
CA LYS A 190 -11.83 22.46 -27.20
C LYS A 190 -12.61 22.49 -25.88
N LYS A 191 -13.90 22.84 -25.91
CA LYS A 191 -14.76 22.90 -24.72
C LYS A 191 -15.05 21.51 -24.17
N LEU A 192 -15.28 20.54 -25.06
CA LEU A 192 -15.39 19.12 -24.72
C LEU A 192 -14.14 18.61 -23.98
N ILE A 193 -12.97 18.83 -24.58
CA ILE A 193 -11.69 18.40 -24.00
C ILE A 193 -11.46 19.06 -22.63
N SER A 194 -11.73 20.36 -22.50
CA SER A 194 -11.56 21.07 -21.23
C SER A 194 -12.43 20.47 -20.13
N ILE A 195 -13.73 20.27 -20.35
CA ILE A 195 -14.65 19.67 -19.37
C ILE A 195 -14.22 18.24 -18.99
N TYR A 196 -13.86 17.44 -19.99
CA TYR A 196 -13.36 16.08 -19.78
C TYR A 196 -12.08 16.07 -18.93
N ASN A 197 -11.16 17.00 -19.17
CA ASN A 197 -9.89 17.07 -18.42
C ASN A 197 -10.10 17.49 -16.96
N THR A 198 -10.90 18.53 -16.72
CA THR A 198 -11.12 19.04 -15.36
C THR A 198 -11.78 17.99 -14.47
N THR A 199 -12.61 17.12 -15.02
CA THR A 199 -13.28 16.04 -14.28
C THR A 199 -12.40 14.82 -14.03
N HIS A 200 -11.39 14.56 -14.89
CA HIS A 200 -10.49 13.43 -14.72
C HIS A 200 -9.65 13.52 -13.44
N GLY A 201 -9.23 14.73 -13.04
CA GLY A 201 -8.44 14.94 -11.82
C GLY A 201 -9.19 14.62 -10.54
N PHE A 202 -10.50 14.88 -10.47
CA PHE A 202 -11.31 14.69 -9.26
C PHE A 202 -11.35 13.24 -8.76
N LYS A 203 -11.25 12.29 -9.70
CA LYS A 203 -11.18 10.87 -9.37
C LYS A 203 -10.03 10.56 -8.39
N TYR A 204 -8.89 11.24 -8.55
CA TYR A 204 -7.67 10.97 -7.80
C TYR A 204 -7.59 11.65 -6.44
N LEU A 205 -8.34 12.74 -6.24
CA LEU A 205 -8.29 13.54 -5.02
C LEU A 205 -8.61 12.71 -3.77
N VAL A 206 -9.75 12.01 -3.77
CA VAL A 206 -10.21 11.24 -2.59
C VAL A 206 -9.25 10.10 -2.26
N MET A 207 -8.76 9.41 -3.28
CA MET A 207 -7.82 8.30 -3.10
C MET A 207 -6.46 8.78 -2.60
N MET A 208 -6.00 9.92 -3.11
CA MET A 208 -4.78 10.55 -2.66
C MET A 208 -4.87 10.97 -1.19
N CYS A 209 -5.98 11.58 -0.78
CA CYS A 209 -6.24 11.92 0.62
C CYS A 209 -6.21 10.67 1.53
N ALA A 210 -6.77 9.54 1.07
CA ALA A 210 -6.78 8.30 1.84
C ALA A 210 -5.35 7.75 2.06
N ILE A 211 -4.50 7.73 1.01
CA ILE A 211 -3.10 7.30 1.13
C ILE A 211 -2.34 8.22 2.11
N LEU A 212 -2.46 9.54 1.92
CA LEU A 212 -1.80 10.52 2.78
C LEU A 212 -2.22 10.40 4.24
N LEU A 213 -3.52 10.19 4.49
CA LEU A 213 -4.03 9.94 5.83
C LEU A 213 -3.38 8.70 6.45
N GLY A 214 -3.26 7.60 5.69
CA GLY A 214 -2.57 6.39 6.14
C GLY A 214 -1.10 6.65 6.52
N VAL A 215 -0.38 7.41 5.70
CA VAL A 215 1.01 7.81 5.97
C VAL A 215 1.09 8.70 7.22
N ILE A 216 0.23 9.70 7.35
CA ILE A 216 0.20 10.63 8.49
C ILE A 216 -0.12 9.88 9.79
N VAL A 217 -1.16 9.04 9.79
CA VAL A 217 -1.52 8.23 10.96
C VAL A 217 -0.36 7.33 11.36
N THR A 218 0.28 6.67 10.40
CA THR A 218 1.48 5.86 10.66
C THR A 218 2.61 6.71 11.24
N ALA A 219 2.83 7.92 10.72
CA ALA A 219 3.84 8.84 11.22
C ALA A 219 3.55 9.34 12.65
N ILE A 220 2.26 9.49 13.02
CA ILE A 220 1.84 9.83 14.38
C ILE A 220 2.17 8.68 15.33
N TYR A 221 1.75 7.45 15.00
CA TYR A 221 2.03 6.28 15.82
C TYR A 221 3.52 6.00 16.00
N LEU A 222 4.33 6.28 14.98
CA LEU A 222 5.79 6.08 15.00
C LEU A 222 6.56 7.29 15.56
N HIS A 223 5.87 8.37 15.92
CA HIS A 223 6.47 9.67 16.27
C HIS A 223 7.50 10.17 15.23
N ASP A 224 7.32 9.82 13.94
CA ASP A 224 8.29 10.08 12.88
C ASP A 224 8.09 11.46 12.25
N ARG A 225 9.02 12.39 12.50
CA ARG A 225 9.01 13.72 11.86
C ARG A 225 9.26 13.67 10.36
N ILE A 226 10.06 12.72 9.87
CA ILE A 226 10.42 12.62 8.45
C ILE A 226 9.18 12.23 7.64
N LEU A 227 8.40 11.25 8.10
CA LEU A 227 7.16 10.85 7.43
C LEU A 227 6.12 11.99 7.42
N LYS A 228 6.02 12.78 8.49
CA LYS A 228 5.15 13.96 8.54
C LYS A 228 5.55 15.00 7.49
N ILE A 229 6.83 15.38 7.45
CA ILE A 229 7.36 16.34 6.47
C ILE A 229 7.17 15.81 5.04
N PHE A 230 7.49 14.55 4.80
CA PHE A 230 7.31 13.92 3.50
C PHE A 230 5.84 13.96 3.05
N SER A 231 4.90 13.60 3.92
CA SER A 231 3.46 13.67 3.61
C SER A 231 3.00 15.08 3.26
N LEU A 232 3.54 16.10 3.93
CA LEU A 232 3.24 17.50 3.63
C LEU A 232 3.79 17.91 2.24
N ILE A 233 5.04 17.54 1.93
CA ILE A 233 5.65 17.81 0.61
C ILE A 233 4.82 17.16 -0.50
N VAL A 234 4.48 15.88 -0.33
CA VAL A 234 3.68 15.14 -1.31
C VAL A 234 2.30 15.77 -1.48
N THR A 235 1.68 16.22 -0.39
CA THR A 235 0.40 16.96 -0.43
C THR A 235 0.54 18.25 -1.23
N ALA A 236 1.57 19.06 -0.97
CA ALA A 236 1.81 20.31 -1.68
C ALA A 236 2.03 20.09 -3.18
N VAL A 237 2.84 19.08 -3.55
CA VAL A 237 3.06 18.69 -4.95
C VAL A 237 1.77 18.26 -5.62
N PHE A 238 0.94 17.46 -4.93
CA PHE A 238 -0.35 17.02 -5.47
C PHE A 238 -1.33 18.18 -5.65
N ILE A 239 -1.46 19.07 -4.66
CA ILE A 239 -2.32 20.27 -4.75
C ILE A 239 -1.86 21.18 -5.88
N TYR A 240 -0.55 21.44 -5.98
CA TYR A 240 0.01 22.23 -7.07
C TYR A 240 -0.34 21.63 -8.43
N SER A 241 -0.17 20.31 -8.56
CA SER A 241 -0.48 19.60 -9.80
C SER A 241 -1.97 19.60 -10.12
N PHE A 242 -2.83 19.52 -9.10
CA PHE A 242 -4.27 19.55 -9.26
C PHE A 242 -4.81 20.93 -9.63
N ALA A 243 -4.24 21.99 -9.05
CA ALA A 243 -4.70 23.36 -9.25
C ALA A 243 -4.13 23.99 -10.54
N PHE A 244 -2.90 23.63 -10.94
CA PHE A 244 -2.17 24.39 -11.95
C PHE A 244 -1.71 23.58 -13.18
N LEU A 245 -1.69 22.24 -13.14
CA LEU A 245 -1.25 21.44 -14.28
C LEU A 245 -2.44 20.95 -15.12
N ASP A 246 -2.58 21.55 -16.30
CA ASP A 246 -3.51 21.07 -17.32
C ASP A 246 -3.01 19.79 -18.01
N MET A 247 -3.93 19.10 -18.70
CA MET A 247 -3.58 17.95 -19.53
C MET A 247 -2.64 18.36 -20.66
N GLN A 248 -1.44 17.80 -20.67
CA GLN A 248 -0.46 18.03 -21.73
C GLN A 248 -0.58 16.92 -22.78
N LYS A 249 -0.55 17.30 -24.06
CA LYS A 249 -0.49 16.32 -25.16
C LYS A 249 0.97 16.01 -25.45
N MET A 250 1.33 14.74 -25.42
CA MET A 250 2.64 14.25 -25.81
C MET A 250 2.53 13.32 -27.00
N HIS A 251 3.46 13.44 -27.95
CA HIS A 251 3.54 12.52 -29.08
C HIS A 251 4.49 11.37 -28.71
N MET A 252 3.96 10.16 -28.57
CA MET A 252 4.73 8.96 -28.22
C MET A 252 4.32 7.79 -29.12
N PHE A 253 5.30 7.07 -29.67
CA PHE A 253 5.07 5.89 -30.53
C PHE A 253 4.08 6.14 -31.69
N GLY A 254 4.13 7.32 -32.31
CA GLY A 254 3.24 7.70 -33.41
C GLY A 254 1.82 8.12 -32.98
N HIS A 255 1.55 8.23 -31.68
CA HIS A 255 0.24 8.55 -31.14
C HIS A 255 0.27 9.80 -30.24
N ASN A 256 -0.83 10.57 -30.26
CA ASN A 256 -1.01 11.71 -29.37
C ASN A 256 -1.66 11.23 -28.07
N ILE A 257 -0.89 11.20 -27.00
CA ILE A 257 -1.32 10.77 -25.67
C ILE A 257 -1.58 12.02 -24.82
N GLY A 258 -2.78 12.12 -24.25
CA GLY A 258 -3.10 13.14 -23.26
C GLY A 258 -2.62 12.68 -21.88
N ILE A 259 -1.66 13.39 -21.30
CA ILE A 259 -1.14 13.12 -19.96
C ILE A 259 -1.82 14.06 -18.98
N VAL A 260 -2.51 13.47 -18.01
CA VAL A 260 -3.07 14.19 -16.86
C VAL A 260 -2.12 14.02 -15.69
N TRP A 261 -1.35 15.06 -15.36
CA TRP A 261 -0.28 14.99 -14.36
C TRP A 261 -0.76 14.54 -12.97
N THR A 262 -1.97 14.92 -12.57
CA THR A 262 -2.57 14.45 -11.31
C THR A 262 -2.72 12.93 -11.27
N SER A 263 -3.09 12.31 -12.39
CA SER A 263 -3.15 10.85 -12.54
C SER A 263 -1.78 10.21 -12.41
N VAL A 264 -0.78 10.77 -13.11
CA VAL A 264 0.61 10.28 -13.07
C VAL A 264 1.17 10.33 -11.65
N ILE A 265 1.02 11.47 -10.98
CA ILE A 265 1.53 11.67 -9.61
C ILE A 265 0.81 10.75 -8.64
N PHE A 266 -0.52 10.63 -8.73
CA PHE A 266 -1.28 9.70 -7.92
C PHE A 266 -0.76 8.26 -8.09
N HIS A 267 -0.65 7.77 -9.33
CA HIS A 267 -0.21 6.40 -9.57
C HIS A 267 1.25 6.17 -9.17
N LEU A 268 2.12 7.17 -9.33
CA LEU A 268 3.50 7.10 -8.83
C LEU A 268 3.54 6.95 -7.31
N ILE A 269 2.72 7.70 -6.58
CA ILE A 269 2.64 7.64 -5.11
C ILE A 269 2.00 6.32 -4.65
N GLU A 270 0.93 5.91 -5.31
CA GLU A 270 0.22 4.66 -5.02
C GLU A 270 1.12 3.43 -5.24
N THR A 271 1.95 3.44 -6.27
CA THR A 271 2.81 2.30 -6.62
C THR A 271 4.19 2.44 -5.99
N VAL A 272 5.03 3.31 -6.54
CA VAL A 272 6.41 3.53 -6.12
C VAL A 272 6.44 4.09 -4.70
N GLY A 273 5.58 5.06 -4.39
CA GLY A 273 5.53 5.67 -3.07
C GLY A 273 5.20 4.68 -1.95
N LEU A 274 4.19 3.82 -2.13
CA LEU A 274 3.85 2.78 -1.14
C LEU A 274 4.92 1.70 -1.01
N VAL A 275 5.59 1.33 -2.12
CA VAL A 275 6.74 0.41 -2.07
C VAL A 275 7.89 1.03 -1.27
N VAL A 276 8.26 2.28 -1.56
CA VAL A 276 9.31 2.99 -0.84
C VAL A 276 8.94 3.16 0.63
N PHE A 277 7.67 3.48 0.92
CA PHE A 277 7.14 3.57 2.28
C PHE A 277 7.27 2.24 3.04
N ALA A 278 6.88 1.12 2.43
CA ALA A 278 7.02 -0.20 3.04
C ALA A 278 8.50 -0.57 3.29
N ILE A 279 9.39 -0.26 2.35
CA ILE A 279 10.84 -0.48 2.50
C ILE A 279 11.40 0.41 3.63
N TYR A 280 10.96 1.67 3.70
CA TYR A 280 11.35 2.61 4.73
C TYR A 280 10.95 2.12 6.12
N LEU A 281 9.69 1.70 6.29
CA LEU A 281 9.20 1.12 7.54
C LEU A 281 10.06 -0.07 7.96
N ARG A 282 10.29 -1.01 7.03
CA ARG A 282 11.11 -2.20 7.28
C ARG A 282 12.53 -1.86 7.71
N LYS A 283 13.16 -0.85 7.10
CA LYS A 283 14.56 -0.48 7.39
C LYS A 283 14.70 0.29 8.70
N LYS A 284 13.80 1.24 8.96
CA LYS A 284 13.90 2.15 10.10
C LYS A 284 13.28 1.58 11.38
N TYR A 285 12.20 0.81 11.26
CA TYR A 285 11.44 0.28 12.38
C TYR A 285 11.51 -1.26 12.41
N ARG A 286 12.30 -1.79 13.34
CA ARG A 286 12.40 -3.24 13.58
C ARG A 286 11.09 -3.73 14.19
N GLY A 287 10.52 -4.80 13.64
CA GLY A 287 9.23 -5.34 14.13
C GLY A 287 8.00 -4.83 13.37
N VAL A 288 8.13 -3.77 12.56
CA VAL A 288 7.03 -3.13 11.82
C VAL A 288 6.97 -3.62 10.38
#